data_AF-A0A1X7TUB5-F1
#
_entry.id   AF-A0A1X7TUB5-F1
#
_cell.length_a   1.000
_cell.length_b   1.000
_cell.length_c   1.000
_cell.angle_alpha   90.00
_cell.angle_beta   90.00
_cell.angle_gamma   90.00
#
_symmetry.space_group_name_H-M   'P 1'
#
loop_
_entity.id
_entity.type
_entity.pdbx_description
1 polymer ?
#
loop_
_entity_poly.entity_id
_entity_poly.type
_entity_poly.pdbx_seq_one_letter_code
_entity_poly.pdbx_strand_id
1 'polypeptide(L)'
;MIWSWMYDTKSFMDKGTLCQLRNMINRRNTSAIAAEDCNACEEFFLSVVESHIVTAVMTVLQMNSTDNIPVHPVLTKDLWAKPVESRKQVIEEVTKQIYLCFVDIFAYCDQDDDVDGDDVKRYTMQILSQVLLFMEFVDGIREGDGEKILCCLHYLMLVFKARRRKNYSIEALNLLAQYHFFLPQRQVNQLIWSRCVNIHGLPGRNISSDLYLEHLNKICKQAVSTLGANKTKAALQQVGQCIGVLHSLLSQYDTDKSGKHFRMSLFH
;
A
#
# COMPACT_ATOMS: atom_id res chain seq x y z
N MET A 1 -1.15 9.07 0.75
CA MET A 1 -2.18 9.88 0.10
C MET A 1 -3.55 9.43 0.54
N ILE A 2 -3.75 8.11 0.57
CA ILE A 2 -4.96 7.42 1.05
C ILE A 2 -5.35 7.88 2.47
N TRP A 3 -4.36 7.97 3.38
CA TRP A 3 -4.60 8.43 4.75
C TRP A 3 -5.30 9.79 4.83
N SER A 4 -4.80 10.79 4.10
CA SER A 4 -5.35 12.15 4.12
C SER A 4 -6.81 12.24 3.64
N TRP A 5 -7.30 11.22 2.94
CA TRP A 5 -8.67 11.17 2.46
C TRP A 5 -9.61 10.41 3.36
N MET A 6 -9.09 9.38 4.05
CA MET A 6 -9.89 8.51 4.89
C MET A 6 -9.95 9.02 6.33
N TYR A 7 -8.93 9.75 6.77
CA TYR A 7 -8.78 10.18 8.14
C TYR A 7 -9.08 11.67 8.29
N ASP A 8 -10.15 12.02 9.00
CA ASP A 8 -10.45 13.39 9.44
C ASP A 8 -10.60 13.43 10.96
N THR A 9 -9.84 14.31 11.62
CA THR A 9 -9.97 14.53 13.06
C THR A 9 -11.37 14.97 13.51
N LYS A 10 -12.15 15.60 12.62
CA LYS A 10 -13.49 16.10 12.92
C LYS A 10 -14.54 14.99 13.02
N SER A 11 -14.28 13.82 12.44
CA SER A 11 -15.24 12.70 12.44
C SER A 11 -15.18 11.84 13.70
N PHE A 12 -14.63 12.35 14.80
CA PHE A 12 -14.47 11.61 16.06
C PHE A 12 -15.80 11.16 16.68
N MET A 13 -16.92 11.81 16.35
CA MET A 13 -18.27 11.44 16.77
C MET A 13 -18.97 10.49 15.79
N ASP A 14 -18.44 10.37 14.57
CA ASP A 14 -19.06 9.60 13.49
C ASP A 14 -18.63 8.14 13.61
N LYS A 15 -19.58 7.27 13.92
CA LYS A 15 -19.33 5.85 14.19
C LYS A 15 -18.70 5.15 12.98
N GLY A 16 -17.69 4.34 13.23
CA GLY A 16 -17.03 3.54 12.19
C GLY A 16 -16.00 4.30 11.35
N THR A 17 -15.82 5.60 11.58
CA THR A 17 -14.73 6.35 10.96
C THR A 17 -13.38 6.01 11.59
N LEU A 18 -12.28 6.16 10.84
CA LEU A 18 -10.94 5.91 11.37
C LEU A 18 -10.62 6.74 12.62
N CYS A 19 -11.09 7.99 12.69
CA CYS A 19 -10.86 8.86 13.85
C CYS A 19 -11.57 8.32 15.09
N GLN A 20 -12.83 7.92 14.94
CA GLN A 20 -13.62 7.32 16.01
C GLN A 20 -13.04 5.98 16.47
N LEU A 21 -12.64 5.10 15.54
CA LEU A 21 -12.01 3.82 15.84
C LEU A 21 -10.67 3.99 16.55
N ARG A 22 -9.82 4.93 16.12
CA ARG A 22 -8.55 5.26 16.78
C ARG A 22 -8.76 5.59 18.26
N ASN A 23 -9.77 6.41 18.55
CA ASN A 23 -10.10 6.81 19.92
C ASN A 23 -10.66 5.61 20.72
N MET A 24 -11.50 4.77 20.11
CA MET A 24 -12.08 3.58 20.75
C MET A 24 -11.00 2.58 21.19
N ILE A 25 -10.00 2.32 20.34
CA ILE A 25 -8.90 1.39 20.66
C ILE A 25 -7.72 2.07 21.38
N ASN A 26 -7.87 3.35 21.74
CA ASN A 26 -6.88 4.15 22.49
C ASN A 26 -5.48 4.18 21.82
N ARG A 27 -5.42 4.24 20.48
CA ARG A 27 -4.17 4.43 19.71
C ARG A 27 -3.77 5.91 19.70
N ARG A 28 -2.97 6.32 20.68
CA ARG A 28 -2.58 7.74 20.90
C ARG A 28 -1.42 8.23 20.03
N ASN A 29 -0.63 7.32 19.47
CA ASN A 29 0.53 7.64 18.63
C ASN A 29 0.16 7.99 17.18
N THR A 30 -1.05 7.70 16.73
CA THR A 30 -1.49 7.95 15.36
C THR A 30 -1.74 9.45 15.12
N SER A 31 -0.85 10.07 14.33
CA SER A 31 -0.98 11.48 13.93
C SER A 31 -2.10 11.69 12.91
N ALA A 32 -2.68 12.90 12.92
CA ALA A 32 -3.57 13.35 11.85
C ALA A 32 -2.82 13.49 10.51
N ILE A 33 -1.54 13.85 10.58
CA ILE A 33 -0.67 14.02 9.41
C ILE A 33 0.21 12.77 9.31
N ALA A 34 -0.07 11.90 8.35
CA ALA A 34 0.70 10.67 8.15
C ALA A 34 2.21 10.92 7.93
N ALA A 35 2.61 12.12 7.51
CA ALA A 35 4.01 12.47 7.35
C ALA A 35 4.81 12.60 8.65
N GLU A 36 4.13 12.90 9.75
CA GLU A 36 4.78 13.07 11.06
C GLU A 36 5.11 11.72 11.70
N ASP A 37 4.20 10.75 11.59
CA ASP A 37 4.41 9.39 12.10
C ASP A 37 3.76 8.35 11.19
N CYS A 38 4.40 8.10 10.05
CA CYS A 38 3.85 7.20 9.03
C CYS A 38 3.75 5.75 9.51
N ASN A 39 4.71 5.31 10.35
CA ASN A 39 4.71 3.94 10.86
C ASN A 39 3.50 3.71 11.76
N ALA A 40 3.21 4.64 12.69
CA ALA A 40 2.05 4.53 13.56
C ALA A 40 0.73 4.61 12.77
N CYS A 41 0.67 5.44 11.72
CA CYS A 41 -0.50 5.52 10.86
C CYS A 41 -0.71 4.25 10.02
N GLU A 42 0.34 3.69 9.41
CA GLU A 42 0.27 2.45 8.64
C GLU A 42 -0.18 1.29 9.54
N GLU A 43 0.47 1.09 10.69
CA GLU A 43 0.16 -0.02 11.60
C GLU A 43 -1.29 0.04 12.12
N PHE A 44 -1.76 1.23 12.48
CA PHE A 44 -3.16 1.44 12.87
C PHE A 44 -4.12 1.11 11.71
N PHE A 45 -3.81 1.60 10.51
CA PHE A 45 -4.66 1.40 9.35
C PHE A 45 -4.74 -0.07 8.93
N LEU A 46 -3.62 -0.80 8.98
CA LEU A 46 -3.57 -2.24 8.74
C LEU A 46 -4.42 -2.99 9.77
N SER A 47 -4.31 -2.64 11.06
CA SER A 47 -5.10 -3.28 12.13
C SER A 47 -6.61 -3.11 11.91
N VAL A 48 -7.05 -1.92 11.49
CA VAL A 48 -8.46 -1.65 11.17
C VAL A 48 -8.92 -2.48 9.97
N VAL A 49 -8.12 -2.54 8.92
CA VAL A 49 -8.45 -3.29 7.70
C VAL A 49 -8.50 -4.79 7.94
N GLU A 50 -7.53 -5.35 8.67
CA GLU A 50 -7.56 -6.76 9.08
C GLU A 50 -8.82 -7.09 9.87
N SER A 51 -9.22 -6.21 10.78
CA SER A 51 -10.46 -6.36 11.56
C SER A 51 -11.71 -6.36 10.67
N HIS A 52 -11.76 -5.47 9.66
CA HIS A 52 -12.86 -5.45 8.70
C HIS A 52 -12.87 -6.67 7.79
N ILE A 53 -11.71 -7.17 7.35
CA ILE A 53 -11.61 -8.41 6.56
C ILE A 53 -12.15 -9.59 7.38
N VAL A 54 -11.72 -9.73 8.64
CA VAL A 54 -12.23 -10.78 9.53
C VAL A 54 -13.75 -10.67 9.70
N THR A 55 -14.26 -9.46 9.89
CA THR A 55 -15.71 -9.21 10.02
C THR A 55 -16.47 -9.56 8.73
N ALA A 56 -15.94 -9.22 7.56
CA ALA A 56 -16.53 -9.56 6.27
C ALA A 56 -16.57 -11.08 6.05
N VAL A 57 -15.46 -11.77 6.35
CA VAL A 57 -15.35 -13.24 6.30
C VAL A 57 -16.38 -13.88 7.24
N MET A 58 -16.43 -13.43 8.49
CA MET A 58 -17.39 -13.94 9.48
C MET A 58 -18.84 -13.74 9.03
N THR A 59 -19.14 -12.60 8.40
CA THR A 59 -20.48 -12.32 7.88
C THR A 59 -20.88 -13.30 6.77
N VAL A 60 -20.00 -13.55 5.80
CA VAL A 60 -20.25 -14.51 4.70
C VAL A 60 -20.37 -15.95 5.22
N LEU A 61 -19.53 -16.30 6.21
CA LEU A 61 -19.49 -17.63 6.80
C LEU A 61 -20.51 -17.83 7.95
N GLN A 62 -21.38 -16.85 8.19
CA GLN A 62 -22.42 -16.87 9.24
C GLN A 62 -21.86 -17.17 10.64
N MET A 63 -20.73 -16.55 10.97
CA MET A 63 -20.04 -16.69 12.24
C MET A 63 -20.29 -15.47 13.13
N ASN A 64 -20.66 -15.69 14.39
CA ASN A 64 -20.81 -14.62 15.39
C ASN A 64 -19.52 -14.37 16.18
N SER A 65 -18.65 -15.38 16.25
CA SER A 65 -17.31 -15.33 16.85
C SER A 65 -16.29 -16.04 15.96
N THR A 66 -15.03 -15.67 16.06
CA THR A 66 -13.90 -16.34 15.37
C THR A 66 -13.76 -17.81 15.75
N ASP A 67 -14.30 -18.21 16.90
CA ASP A 67 -14.28 -19.60 17.38
C ASP A 67 -15.43 -20.45 16.82
N ASN A 68 -16.37 -19.85 16.07
CA ASN A 68 -17.49 -20.60 15.49
C ASN A 68 -17.04 -21.43 14.28
N ILE A 69 -17.79 -22.50 14.01
CA ILE A 69 -17.58 -23.30 12.80
C ILE A 69 -18.26 -22.55 11.63
N PRO A 70 -17.55 -22.30 10.52
CA PRO A 70 -18.12 -21.59 9.39
C PRO A 70 -19.25 -22.40 8.75
N VAL A 71 -20.35 -21.72 8.43
CA VAL A 71 -21.52 -22.30 7.76
C VAL A 71 -21.58 -21.74 6.34
N HIS A 72 -21.22 -22.57 5.37
CA HIS A 72 -21.25 -22.19 3.96
C HIS A 72 -21.55 -23.43 3.09
N PRO A 73 -22.39 -23.31 2.03
CA PRO A 73 -22.79 -24.47 1.21
C PRO A 73 -21.63 -25.26 0.61
N VAL A 74 -20.53 -24.57 0.30
CA VAL A 74 -19.34 -25.15 -0.34
C VAL A 74 -18.36 -25.75 0.69
N LEU A 75 -18.50 -25.42 1.98
CA LEU A 75 -17.67 -25.94 3.06
C LEU A 75 -18.26 -27.25 3.60
N THR A 76 -18.02 -28.35 2.89
CA THR A 76 -18.46 -29.68 3.32
C THR A 76 -17.51 -30.32 4.34
N LYS A 77 -18.03 -31.18 5.23
CA LYS A 77 -17.22 -31.81 6.31
C LYS A 77 -16.07 -32.69 5.79
N ASP A 78 -16.21 -33.24 4.60
CA ASP A 78 -15.23 -34.09 3.91
C ASP A 78 -14.21 -33.28 3.07
N LEU A 79 -14.31 -31.94 3.04
CA LEU A 79 -13.46 -31.09 2.20
C LEU A 79 -11.96 -31.32 2.43
N TRP A 80 -11.54 -31.60 3.67
CA TRP A 80 -10.14 -31.86 4.00
C TRP A 80 -9.57 -33.11 3.33
N ALA A 81 -10.42 -34.10 3.03
CA ALA A 81 -10.05 -35.34 2.37
C ALA A 81 -10.04 -35.23 0.83
N LYS A 82 -10.49 -34.09 0.28
CA LYS A 82 -10.49 -33.84 -1.17
C LYS A 82 -9.10 -33.43 -1.68
N PRO A 83 -8.83 -33.64 -2.99
CA PRO A 83 -7.60 -33.18 -3.64
C PRO A 83 -7.32 -31.69 -3.41
N VAL A 84 -6.04 -31.30 -3.51
CA VAL A 84 -5.60 -29.91 -3.30
C VAL A 84 -6.33 -28.95 -4.24
N GLU A 85 -6.55 -29.37 -5.49
CA GLU A 85 -7.20 -28.59 -6.55
C GLU A 85 -8.65 -28.27 -6.18
N SER A 86 -9.41 -29.26 -5.69
CA SER A 86 -10.77 -29.05 -5.23
C SER A 86 -10.82 -28.12 -4.02
N ARG A 87 -9.87 -28.25 -3.08
CA ARG A 87 -9.78 -27.35 -1.92
C ARG A 87 -9.47 -25.91 -2.33
N LYS A 88 -8.59 -25.71 -3.31
CA LYS A 88 -8.29 -24.39 -3.88
C LYS A 88 -9.52 -23.75 -4.50
N GLN A 89 -10.28 -24.50 -5.30
CA GLN A 89 -11.53 -24.00 -5.91
C GLN A 89 -12.55 -23.55 -4.87
N VAL A 90 -12.68 -24.28 -3.74
CA VAL A 90 -13.56 -23.85 -2.65
C VAL A 90 -13.10 -22.54 -2.01
N ILE A 91 -11.79 -22.39 -1.77
CA ILE A 91 -11.23 -21.16 -1.21
C ILE A 91 -11.44 -20.00 -2.19
N GLU A 92 -11.18 -20.20 -3.48
CA GLU A 92 -11.40 -19.20 -4.53
C GLU A 92 -12.86 -18.76 -4.59
N GLU A 93 -13.81 -19.69 -4.53
CA GLU A 93 -15.25 -19.38 -4.55
C GLU A 93 -15.67 -18.57 -3.31
N VAL A 94 -15.26 -19.00 -2.10
CA VAL A 94 -15.56 -18.26 -0.87
C VAL A 94 -14.92 -16.87 -0.90
N THR A 95 -13.67 -16.77 -1.34
CA THR A 95 -12.95 -15.49 -1.47
C THR A 95 -13.65 -14.57 -2.47
N LYS A 96 -14.10 -15.10 -3.60
CA LYS A 96 -14.85 -14.37 -4.62
C LYS A 96 -16.17 -13.83 -4.07
N GLN A 97 -16.90 -14.62 -3.28
CA GLN A 97 -18.13 -14.15 -2.64
C GLN A 97 -17.87 -13.00 -1.66
N ILE A 98 -16.84 -13.11 -0.83
CA ILE A 98 -16.43 -12.02 0.08
C ILE A 98 -16.10 -10.76 -0.71
N TYR A 99 -15.29 -10.90 -1.77
CA TYR A 99 -14.92 -9.80 -2.66
C TYR A 99 -16.16 -9.11 -3.25
N LEU A 100 -17.08 -9.87 -3.85
CA LEU A 100 -18.28 -9.33 -4.48
C LEU A 100 -19.24 -8.63 -3.50
N CYS A 101 -19.20 -8.99 -2.21
CA CYS A 101 -20.06 -8.38 -1.20
C CYS A 101 -19.48 -7.11 -0.57
N PHE A 102 -18.16 -6.98 -0.48
CA PHE A 102 -17.51 -5.96 0.36
C PHE A 102 -16.43 -5.14 -0.35
N VAL A 103 -16.03 -5.51 -1.56
CA VAL A 103 -15.02 -4.81 -2.33
C VAL A 103 -15.64 -4.23 -3.59
N ASP A 104 -15.59 -2.91 -3.67
CA ASP A 104 -15.91 -2.15 -4.86
C ASP A 104 -14.79 -1.14 -5.11
N ILE A 105 -13.92 -1.50 -6.07
CA ILE A 105 -12.80 -0.67 -6.45
C ILE A 105 -13.28 0.71 -6.89
N PHE A 106 -14.48 0.85 -7.49
CA PHE A 106 -14.98 2.13 -8.00
C PHE A 106 -15.87 2.90 -7.02
N ALA A 107 -16.05 2.42 -5.77
CA ALA A 107 -16.84 3.11 -4.74
C ALA A 107 -16.38 4.55 -4.43
N TYR A 108 -15.20 4.97 -4.92
CA TYR A 108 -14.74 6.35 -4.82
C TYR A 108 -15.24 7.28 -5.94
N CYS A 109 -15.85 6.75 -7.00
CA CYS A 109 -16.41 7.52 -8.11
C CYS A 109 -17.80 8.08 -7.77
N ASP A 110 -18.59 7.36 -6.98
CA ASP A 110 -20.01 7.66 -6.72
C ASP A 110 -20.22 8.58 -5.52
N GLN A 111 -19.37 9.61 -5.38
CA GLN A 111 -19.42 10.52 -4.22
C GLN A 111 -20.60 11.51 -4.27
N ASP A 112 -21.28 11.65 -5.40
CA ASP A 112 -22.26 12.72 -5.65
C ASP A 112 -23.74 12.29 -5.48
N ASP A 113 -24.03 11.01 -5.22
CA ASP A 113 -25.41 10.56 -5.01
C ASP A 113 -25.75 10.48 -3.51
N ASP A 114 -26.62 11.38 -3.07
CA ASP A 114 -27.26 11.40 -1.74
C ASP A 114 -28.31 10.27 -1.69
N VAL A 115 -27.83 9.04 -1.53
CA VAL A 115 -28.66 7.83 -1.48
C VAL A 115 -28.89 7.45 -0.02
N ASP A 116 -30.16 7.21 0.32
CA ASP A 116 -30.69 6.77 1.61
C ASP A 116 -30.14 5.38 2.03
N GLY A 117 -28.86 5.31 2.41
CA GLY A 117 -28.09 4.09 2.63
C GLY A 117 -27.21 4.11 3.88
N ASP A 118 -26.70 2.93 4.28
CA ASP A 118 -25.79 2.79 5.43
C ASP A 118 -24.41 3.39 5.13
N ASP A 119 -24.24 4.66 5.49
CA ASP A 119 -22.99 5.43 5.33
C ASP A 119 -21.79 4.75 5.98
N VAL A 120 -21.98 4.04 7.10
CA VAL A 120 -20.91 3.34 7.81
C VAL A 120 -20.43 2.17 6.98
N LYS A 121 -21.35 1.38 6.42
CA LYS A 121 -21.02 0.29 5.51
C LYS A 121 -20.33 0.81 4.24
N ARG A 122 -20.85 1.89 3.63
CA ARG A 122 -20.26 2.48 2.43
C ARG A 122 -18.82 2.95 2.65
N TYR A 123 -18.59 3.67 3.75
CA TYR A 123 -17.25 4.10 4.15
C TYR A 123 -16.32 2.91 4.39
N THR A 124 -16.80 1.86 5.06
CA THR A 124 -16.03 0.63 5.31
C THR A 124 -15.65 -0.08 4.01
N MET A 125 -16.59 -0.22 3.06
CA MET A 125 -16.30 -0.79 1.73
C MET A 125 -15.27 0.04 0.98
N GLN A 126 -15.34 1.37 1.10
CA GLN A 126 -14.36 2.26 0.50
C GLN A 126 -12.95 2.08 1.09
N ILE A 127 -12.85 1.92 2.41
CA ILE A 127 -11.58 1.58 3.08
C ILE A 127 -11.06 0.25 2.56
N LEU A 128 -11.86 -0.82 2.64
CA LEU A 128 -11.46 -2.15 2.21
C LEU A 128 -10.94 -2.14 0.77
N SER A 129 -11.68 -1.51 -0.14
CA SER A 129 -11.35 -1.51 -1.56
C SER A 129 -10.05 -0.76 -1.87
N GLN A 130 -9.84 0.40 -1.25
CA GLN A 130 -8.62 1.18 -1.49
C GLN A 130 -7.39 0.55 -0.83
N VAL A 131 -7.57 -0.05 0.36
CA VAL A 131 -6.45 -0.67 1.07
C VAL A 131 -6.05 -1.99 0.47
N LEU A 132 -7.00 -2.84 0.07
CA LEU A 132 -6.68 -4.09 -0.61
C LEU A 132 -5.92 -3.82 -1.92
N LEU A 133 -6.34 -2.82 -2.69
CA LEU A 133 -5.60 -2.36 -3.88
C LEU A 133 -4.18 -1.87 -3.52
N PHE A 134 -4.05 -1.11 -2.44
CA PHE A 134 -2.74 -0.62 -1.99
C PHE A 134 -1.83 -1.75 -1.49
N MET A 135 -2.36 -2.71 -0.73
CA MET A 135 -1.64 -3.90 -0.27
C MET A 135 -1.14 -4.71 -1.45
N GLU A 136 -1.98 -4.93 -2.47
CA GLU A 136 -1.60 -5.65 -3.68
C GLU A 136 -0.49 -4.93 -4.45
N PHE A 137 -0.57 -3.60 -4.54
CA PHE A 137 0.47 -2.78 -5.14
C PHE A 137 1.80 -2.88 -4.38
N VAL A 138 1.75 -2.80 -3.05
CA VAL A 138 2.92 -2.92 -2.19
C VAL A 138 3.52 -4.32 -2.26
N ASP A 139 2.68 -5.36 -2.32
CA ASP A 139 3.11 -6.74 -2.51
C ASP A 139 3.84 -6.91 -3.86
N GLY A 140 3.29 -6.35 -4.94
CA GLY A 140 3.96 -6.29 -6.24
C GLY A 140 5.35 -5.63 -6.16
N ILE A 141 5.49 -4.55 -5.38
CA ILE A 141 6.81 -3.95 -5.14
C ILE A 141 7.74 -4.93 -4.43
N ARG A 142 7.31 -5.60 -3.37
CA ARG A 142 8.17 -6.50 -2.57
C ARG A 142 8.67 -7.68 -3.38
N GLU A 143 7.81 -8.25 -4.20
CA GLU A 143 8.14 -9.38 -5.06
C GLU A 143 8.90 -8.93 -6.32
N GLY A 144 8.91 -7.63 -6.61
CA GLY A 144 9.52 -7.08 -7.83
C GLY A 144 8.71 -7.44 -9.09
N ASP A 145 7.42 -7.70 -8.92
CA ASP A 145 6.49 -8.06 -9.99
C ASP A 145 5.96 -6.79 -10.66
N GLY A 146 6.63 -6.40 -11.74
CA GLY A 146 6.26 -5.20 -12.47
C GLY A 146 4.94 -5.31 -13.24
N GLU A 147 4.48 -6.51 -13.59
CA GLU A 147 3.16 -6.71 -14.22
C GLU A 147 2.05 -6.46 -13.22
N LYS A 148 2.18 -7.01 -12.00
CA LYS A 148 1.27 -6.76 -10.88
C LYS A 148 1.21 -5.28 -10.51
N ILE A 149 2.36 -4.60 -10.47
CA ILE A 149 2.46 -3.15 -10.26
C ILE A 149 1.69 -2.37 -11.33
N LEU A 150 1.85 -2.73 -12.61
CA LEU A 150 1.14 -2.07 -13.72
C LEU A 150 -0.37 -2.32 -13.68
N CYS A 151 -0.80 -3.53 -13.33
CA CYS A 151 -2.21 -3.84 -13.11
C CYS A 151 -2.82 -2.92 -12.04
N CYS A 152 -2.16 -2.81 -10.88
CA CYS A 152 -2.59 -1.92 -9.82
C CYS A 152 -2.58 -0.44 -10.24
N LEU A 153 -1.60 -0.01 -11.04
CA LEU A 153 -1.51 1.36 -11.55
C LEU A 153 -2.69 1.75 -12.46
N HIS A 154 -3.28 0.82 -13.19
CA HIS A 154 -4.51 1.09 -13.96
C HIS A 154 -5.64 1.57 -13.05
N TYR A 155 -5.86 0.87 -11.94
CA TYR A 155 -6.89 1.24 -10.95
C TYR A 155 -6.50 2.49 -10.18
N LEU A 156 -5.24 2.60 -9.73
CA LEU A 156 -4.74 3.77 -9.01
C LEU A 156 -4.81 5.05 -9.86
N MET A 157 -4.59 4.98 -11.18
CA MET A 157 -4.75 6.12 -12.08
C MET A 157 -6.17 6.70 -11.98
N LEU A 158 -7.19 5.84 -11.97
CA LEU A 158 -8.60 6.24 -11.86
C LEU A 158 -8.90 6.82 -10.47
N VAL A 159 -8.36 6.22 -9.40
CA VAL A 159 -8.42 6.75 -8.02
C VAL A 159 -7.82 8.15 -7.96
N PHE A 160 -6.62 8.35 -8.50
CA PHE A 160 -5.93 9.64 -8.51
C PHE A 160 -6.72 10.69 -9.28
N LYS A 161 -7.32 10.31 -10.42
CA LYS A 161 -8.16 11.22 -11.22
C LYS A 161 -9.40 11.66 -10.44
N ALA A 162 -10.16 10.71 -9.87
CA ALA A 162 -11.36 11.00 -9.09
C ALA A 162 -11.05 11.90 -7.88
N ARG A 163 -9.92 11.67 -7.21
CA ARG A 163 -9.45 12.46 -6.06
C ARG A 163 -8.68 13.73 -6.44
N ARG A 164 -8.78 14.17 -7.70
CA ARG A 164 -8.19 15.42 -8.24
C ARG A 164 -6.66 15.53 -8.08
N ARG A 165 -5.95 14.40 -8.03
CA ARG A 165 -4.48 14.31 -7.98
C ARG A 165 -3.91 14.24 -9.39
N LYS A 166 -3.95 15.37 -10.09
CA LYS A 166 -3.58 15.48 -11.52
C LYS A 166 -2.19 14.93 -11.81
N ASN A 167 -1.17 15.33 -11.03
CA ASN A 167 0.21 14.89 -11.26
C ASN A 167 0.34 13.37 -11.23
N TYR A 168 -0.16 12.73 -10.18
CA TYR A 168 -0.12 11.26 -10.04
C TYR A 168 -0.93 10.54 -11.11
N SER A 169 -2.10 11.09 -11.48
CA SER A 169 -2.90 10.51 -12.57
C SER A 169 -2.19 10.62 -13.94
N ILE A 170 -1.48 11.72 -14.20
CA ILE A 170 -0.73 11.94 -15.44
C ILE A 170 0.48 11.02 -15.48
N GLU A 171 1.23 10.90 -14.38
CA GLU A 171 2.38 9.99 -14.31
C GLU A 171 1.97 8.53 -14.50
N ALA A 172 0.87 8.11 -13.87
CA ALA A 172 0.31 6.77 -14.08
C ALA A 172 -0.12 6.56 -15.54
N LEU A 173 -0.84 7.53 -16.13
CA LEU A 173 -1.24 7.46 -17.53
C LEU A 173 -0.03 7.40 -18.48
N ASN A 174 0.99 8.22 -18.26
CA ASN A 174 2.20 8.24 -19.06
C ASN A 174 2.92 6.90 -19.00
N LEU A 175 3.04 6.32 -17.80
CA LEU A 175 3.68 5.02 -17.61
C LEU A 175 2.92 3.90 -18.33
N LEU A 176 1.59 3.87 -18.20
CA LEU A 176 0.74 2.90 -18.89
C LEU A 176 0.80 3.07 -20.41
N ALA A 177 0.81 4.31 -20.90
CA ALA A 177 0.91 4.59 -22.33
C ALA A 177 2.28 4.19 -22.91
N GLN A 178 3.36 4.43 -22.16
CA GLN A 178 4.70 3.96 -22.52
C GLN A 178 4.75 2.44 -22.59
N TYR A 179 4.16 1.76 -21.61
CA TYR A 179 4.12 0.30 -21.55
C TYR A 179 3.32 -0.33 -22.70
N HIS A 180 2.11 0.16 -22.96
CA HIS A 180 1.21 -0.47 -23.93
C HIS A 180 1.39 -0.01 -25.37
N PHE A 181 1.85 1.23 -25.61
CA PHE A 181 1.75 1.84 -26.95
C PHE A 181 3.03 2.47 -27.49
N PHE A 182 3.86 3.11 -26.65
CA PHE A 182 4.95 3.95 -27.18
C PHE A 182 6.31 3.26 -27.28
N LEU A 183 6.61 2.29 -26.41
CA LEU A 183 7.94 1.71 -26.32
C LEU A 183 8.03 0.37 -27.08
N PRO A 184 9.15 0.09 -27.78
CA PRO A 184 9.47 -1.25 -28.27
C PRO A 184 9.60 -2.26 -27.13
N GLN A 185 9.37 -3.55 -27.42
CA GLN A 185 9.40 -4.62 -26.42
C GLN A 185 10.63 -4.61 -25.49
N ARG A 186 11.81 -4.32 -26.05
CA ARG A 186 13.04 -4.23 -25.26
C ARG A 186 12.97 -3.12 -24.20
N GLN A 187 12.49 -1.94 -24.57
CA GLN A 187 12.36 -0.81 -23.67
C GLN A 187 11.23 -1.01 -22.68
N VAL A 188 10.12 -1.64 -23.10
CA VAL A 188 9.04 -2.09 -22.20
C VAL A 188 9.58 -2.99 -21.09
N ASN A 189 10.36 -4.01 -21.44
CA ASN A 189 10.96 -4.91 -20.45
C ASN A 189 11.88 -4.12 -19.50
N GLN A 190 12.70 -3.21 -20.02
CA GLN A 190 13.54 -2.37 -19.17
C GLN A 190 12.72 -1.47 -18.25
N LEU A 191 11.64 -0.86 -18.74
CA LEU A 191 10.75 0.01 -17.98
C LEU A 191 10.11 -0.73 -16.80
N ILE A 192 9.59 -1.94 -17.03
CA ILE A 192 8.97 -2.78 -15.99
C ILE A 192 9.99 -3.25 -14.97
N TRP A 193 11.05 -3.91 -15.44
CA TRP A 193 11.96 -4.63 -14.54
C TRP A 193 12.94 -3.71 -13.81
N SER A 194 12.95 -2.41 -14.14
CA SER A 194 13.70 -1.38 -13.41
C SER A 194 12.87 -0.60 -12.37
N ARG A 195 11.61 -0.98 -12.14
CA ARG A 195 10.72 -0.30 -11.17
C ARG A 195 11.06 -0.58 -9.72
N CYS A 196 11.76 -1.67 -9.44
CA CYS A 196 12.10 -2.13 -8.11
C CYS A 196 13.60 -2.39 -7.99
N VAL A 197 14.14 -2.16 -6.80
CA VAL A 197 15.54 -2.43 -6.45
C VAL A 197 15.58 -3.33 -5.23
N ASN A 198 16.35 -4.42 -5.30
CA ASN A 198 16.65 -5.26 -4.15
C ASN A 198 18.03 -4.95 -3.58
N ILE A 199 18.09 -4.04 -2.61
CA ILE A 199 19.34 -3.66 -1.95
C ILE A 199 19.89 -4.76 -1.03
N HIS A 200 19.04 -5.68 -0.58
CA HIS A 200 19.41 -6.72 0.40
C HIS A 200 19.76 -8.06 -0.24
N GLY A 201 19.38 -8.28 -1.51
CA GLY A 201 19.54 -9.56 -2.20
C GLY A 201 18.64 -10.68 -1.66
N LEU A 202 17.66 -10.36 -0.81
CA LEU A 202 16.75 -11.34 -0.18
C LEU A 202 15.39 -11.35 -0.89
N PRO A 203 14.71 -12.51 -0.99
CA PRO A 203 13.33 -12.58 -1.52
C PRO A 203 12.36 -11.67 -0.74
N GLY A 204 11.41 -11.04 -1.44
CA GLY A 204 10.37 -10.20 -0.82
C GLY A 204 10.86 -8.90 -0.18
N ARG A 205 12.11 -8.48 -0.46
CA ARG A 205 12.78 -7.29 0.11
C ARG A 205 13.08 -6.19 -0.92
N ASN A 206 12.41 -6.22 -2.06
CA ASN A 206 12.47 -5.13 -3.02
C ASN A 206 11.84 -3.85 -2.45
N ILE A 207 12.36 -2.71 -2.89
CA ILE A 207 11.80 -1.38 -2.67
C ILE A 207 11.57 -0.70 -4.03
N SER A 208 10.67 0.27 -4.10
CA SER A 208 10.49 1.03 -5.34
C SER A 208 11.76 1.80 -5.68
N SER A 209 12.10 1.85 -6.98
CA SER A 209 13.27 2.59 -7.45
C SER A 209 13.20 4.07 -7.12
N ASP A 210 11.99 4.63 -7.10
CA ASP A 210 11.75 6.03 -6.68
C ASP A 210 12.14 6.25 -5.21
N LEU A 211 11.72 5.35 -4.31
CA LEU A 211 12.11 5.41 -2.90
C LEU A 211 13.62 5.23 -2.71
N TYR A 212 14.23 4.33 -3.48
CA TYR A 212 15.67 4.16 -3.46
C TYR A 212 16.40 5.45 -3.89
N LEU A 213 15.94 6.12 -4.95
CA LEU A 213 16.49 7.40 -5.40
C LEU A 213 16.27 8.50 -4.36
N GLU A 214 15.12 8.50 -3.67
CA GLU A 214 14.87 9.43 -2.56
C GLU A 214 15.87 9.25 -1.42
N HIS A 215 16.16 7.99 -1.04
CA HIS A 215 17.18 7.69 -0.03
C HIS A 215 18.56 8.17 -0.44
N LEU A 216 18.98 7.89 -1.68
CA LEU A 216 20.25 8.39 -2.20
C LEU A 216 20.30 9.92 -2.18
N ASN A 217 19.23 10.58 -2.64
CA ASN A 217 19.13 12.04 -2.63
C ASN A 217 19.21 12.61 -1.20
N LYS A 218 18.61 11.96 -0.21
CA LYS A 218 18.69 12.36 1.20
C LYS A 218 20.12 12.28 1.73
N ILE A 219 20.83 11.18 1.43
CA ILE A 219 22.23 11.00 1.81
C ILE A 219 23.11 12.06 1.13
N CYS A 220 22.91 12.31 -0.17
CA CYS A 220 23.61 13.37 -0.89
C CYS A 220 23.42 14.72 -0.21
N LYS A 221 22.17 15.09 0.10
CA LYS A 221 21.85 16.36 0.74
C LYS A 221 22.51 16.48 2.12
N GLN A 222 22.51 15.41 2.91
CA GLN A 222 23.18 15.39 4.21
C GLN A 222 24.69 15.56 4.06
N ALA A 223 25.34 14.79 3.19
CA ALA A 223 26.78 14.88 2.94
C ALA A 223 27.18 16.29 2.44
N VAL A 224 26.41 16.87 1.52
CA VAL A 224 26.62 18.25 1.04
C VAL A 224 26.42 19.27 2.16
N SER A 225 25.49 19.04 3.08
CA SER A 225 25.30 19.92 4.24
C SER A 225 26.49 19.85 5.20
N THR A 226 27.09 18.67 5.39
CA THR A 226 28.26 18.48 6.26
C THR A 226 29.49 19.23 5.75
N LEU A 227 29.58 19.50 4.44
CA LEU A 227 30.67 20.30 3.87
C LEU A 227 30.67 21.79 4.32
N GLY A 228 29.57 22.29 4.89
CA GLY A 228 29.50 23.67 5.36
C GLY A 228 29.77 24.69 4.25
N ALA A 229 30.73 25.59 4.45
CA ALA A 229 31.15 26.57 3.46
C ALA A 229 32.02 25.97 2.32
N ASN A 230 32.55 24.75 2.48
CA ASN A 230 33.49 24.12 1.55
C ASN A 230 32.79 23.43 0.36
N LYS A 231 31.73 24.05 -0.17
CA LYS A 231 30.96 23.55 -1.34
C LYS A 231 31.68 23.88 -2.65
N THR A 232 32.86 23.31 -2.84
CA THR A 232 33.60 23.42 -4.11
C THR A 232 33.11 22.36 -5.10
N LYS A 233 33.30 22.58 -6.42
CA LYS A 233 32.96 21.57 -7.45
C LYS A 233 33.65 20.23 -7.18
N ALA A 234 34.92 20.26 -6.76
CA ALA A 234 35.68 19.06 -6.42
C ALA A 234 35.09 18.31 -5.22
N ALA A 235 34.72 19.03 -4.14
CA ALA A 235 34.09 18.42 -2.96
C ALA A 235 32.72 17.80 -3.29
N LEU A 236 31.91 18.47 -4.12
CA LEU A 236 30.63 17.94 -4.58
C LEU A 236 30.80 16.69 -5.45
N GLN A 237 31.80 16.68 -6.34
CA GLN A 237 32.12 15.52 -7.17
C GLN A 237 32.59 14.32 -6.32
N GLN A 238 33.41 14.57 -5.30
CA GLN A 238 33.84 13.55 -4.34
C GLN A 238 32.67 12.98 -3.54
N VAL A 239 31.75 13.83 -3.05
CA VAL A 239 30.52 13.35 -2.40
C VAL A 239 29.76 12.45 -3.36
N GLY A 240 29.56 12.87 -4.61
CA GLY A 240 28.93 12.08 -5.66
C GLY A 240 29.55 10.69 -5.87
N GLN A 241 30.87 10.62 -5.90
CA GLN A 241 31.61 9.36 -6.07
C GLN A 241 31.51 8.43 -4.85
N CYS A 242 31.38 8.99 -3.65
CA CYS A 242 31.36 8.24 -2.40
C CYS A 242 29.95 7.80 -1.96
N ILE A 243 28.87 8.25 -2.62
CA ILE A 243 27.47 7.96 -2.21
C ILE A 243 27.23 6.46 -1.98
N GLY A 244 27.73 5.60 -2.86
CA GLY A 244 27.52 4.15 -2.73
C GLY A 244 28.13 3.56 -1.45
N VAL A 245 29.31 4.05 -1.05
CA VAL A 245 30.00 3.66 0.18
C VAL A 245 29.34 4.29 1.42
N LEU A 246 28.93 5.55 1.31
CA LEU A 246 28.18 6.24 2.38
C LEU A 246 26.85 5.53 2.68
N HIS A 247 26.13 5.11 1.64
CA HIS A 247 24.87 4.39 1.79
C HIS A 247 25.05 3.05 2.51
N SER A 248 26.08 2.26 2.15
CA SER A 248 26.33 0.97 2.82
C SER A 248 26.73 1.14 4.29
N LEU A 249 27.58 2.13 4.60
CA LEU A 249 28.02 2.43 5.97
C LEU A 249 26.89 2.95 6.87
N LEU A 250 26.06 3.88 6.36
CA LEU A 250 24.92 4.40 7.12
C LEU A 250 23.88 3.31 7.38
N SER A 251 23.63 2.44 6.40
CA SER A 251 22.71 1.30 6.56
C SER A 251 23.18 0.33 7.65
N GLN A 252 24.49 0.05 7.73
CA GLN A 252 25.06 -0.78 8.80
C GLN A 252 24.90 -0.14 10.18
N TYR A 253 25.16 1.17 10.28
CA TYR A 253 25.06 1.91 11.53
C TYR A 253 23.62 2.00 12.07
N ASP A 254 22.64 2.18 11.20
CA ASP A 254 21.21 2.21 11.58
C ASP A 254 20.71 0.82 12.01
N THR A 255 21.24 -0.25 11.41
CA THR A 255 20.93 -1.64 11.79
C THR A 255 21.45 -1.97 13.19
N ASP A 256 22.63 -1.44 13.55
CA ASP A 256 23.23 -1.62 14.88
C ASP A 256 22.51 -0.80 15.98
N LYS A 257 21.69 0.19 15.61
CA LYS A 257 21.03 1.09 16.56
C LYS A 257 19.50 1.01 16.62
N SER A 258 18.83 0.38 15.66
CA SER A 258 17.35 0.37 15.64
C SER A 258 16.75 -0.77 14.81
N GLY A 259 15.79 -1.47 15.40
CA GLY A 259 15.01 -2.50 14.72
C GLY A 259 14.11 -1.93 13.62
N LYS A 260 14.28 -2.46 12.40
CA LYS A 260 13.33 -2.48 11.27
C LYS A 260 12.52 -1.19 11.04
N HIS A 261 13.06 -0.29 10.21
CA HIS A 261 12.29 0.75 9.53
C HIS A 261 12.28 0.47 8.02
N PHE A 262 11.12 0.31 7.38
CA PHE A 262 11.00 0.44 5.91
C PHE A 262 9.53 0.40 5.45
N ARG A 263 9.03 1.54 4.90
CA ARG A 263 8.04 1.67 3.81
C ARG A 263 7.51 3.11 3.72
N MET A 264 7.79 3.83 2.64
CA MET A 264 7.16 5.15 2.45
C MET A 264 7.35 5.67 1.02
N SER A 265 6.31 5.67 0.20
CA SER A 265 6.20 6.70 -0.86
C SER A 265 4.75 6.95 -1.30
N LEU A 266 3.84 6.01 -1.07
CA LEU A 266 2.42 6.14 -1.44
C LEU A 266 1.47 6.37 -0.26
N PHE A 267 1.96 6.23 0.97
CA PHE A 267 1.17 6.52 2.17
C PHE A 267 1.08 8.03 2.48
N HIS A 268 1.98 8.85 1.93
CA HIS A 268 1.88 10.33 1.85
C HIS A 268 1.03 10.80 0.69
#